data_AF-A0A9D8B7V1-F1
#
_entry.id   AF-A0A9D8B7V1-F1
#
_cell.length_a   1.000
_cell.length_b   1.000
_cell.length_c   1.000
_cell.angle_alpha   90.00
_cell.angle_beta   90.00
_cell.angle_gamma   90.00
#
_symmetry.space_group_name_H-M   'P 1'
#
loop_
_entity.id
_entity.type
_entity.pdbx_description
1 polymer ?
#
loop_
_entity_poly.entity_id
_entity_poly.type
_entity_poly.pdbx_seq_one_letter_code
_entity_poly.pdbx_strand_id
1 'polypeptide(L)'
;MTRLTSDLERIGETIRTNFTAKYEARDKAIKSSREAIFQCASSIRAAHRGEYELAKSLARAAKEILDKVNAAIAGNEDLRYTGFVHDAQKEYAEASITLALVSGQPIPGPDDLGVVYSAYLNGLGEAAGELRRHLLDTMRSGEMARCEDILGMMDDIYSLLVTIDFPDAMTGGLKRTTDMVRGVLEKSRGDLTVALRQKQLEAKLDAFGGK
;
A
#
# COMPACT_ATOMS: atom_id res chain seq x y z
N MET A 1 39.34 13.62 47.72
CA MET A 1 38.13 12.76 47.62
C MET A 1 37.49 12.99 46.26
N THR A 2 37.63 12.05 45.34
CA THR A 2 36.93 12.07 44.05
C THR A 2 35.43 11.96 44.33
N ARG A 3 34.63 12.96 43.95
CA ARG A 3 33.18 12.92 44.16
C ARG A 3 32.62 11.72 43.38
N LEU A 4 31.80 10.91 44.04
CA LEU A 4 31.09 9.75 43.45
C LEU A 4 30.25 10.09 42.20
N THR A 5 30.04 11.39 41.93
CA THR A 5 29.27 11.93 40.81
C THR A 5 30.11 12.50 39.66
N SER A 6 31.45 12.41 39.71
CA SER A 6 32.32 12.95 38.65
C SER A 6 32.08 12.34 37.28
N ASP A 7 31.56 11.12 37.23
CA ASP A 7 31.20 10.44 35.97
C ASP A 7 29.88 10.93 35.37
N LEU A 8 29.02 11.63 36.12
CA LEU A 8 27.70 12.05 35.63
C LEU A 8 27.79 13.02 34.45
N GLU A 9 28.80 13.90 34.42
CA GLU A 9 28.99 14.82 33.30
C GLU A 9 29.33 14.07 32.01
N ARG A 10 30.22 13.07 32.09
CA ARG A 10 30.61 12.21 30.97
C ARG A 10 29.45 11.31 30.52
N ILE A 11 28.69 10.74 31.46
CA ILE A 11 27.49 9.96 31.16
C ILE A 11 26.46 10.84 30.44
N GLY A 12 26.21 12.04 30.97
CA GLY A 12 25.28 13.00 30.37
C GLY A 12 25.69 13.43 28.97
N GLU A 13 26.98 13.65 28.73
CA GLU A 13 27.48 14.00 27.39
C GLU A 13 27.29 12.84 26.40
N THR A 14 27.63 11.63 26.82
CA THR A 14 27.43 10.42 25.99
C THR A 14 25.95 10.26 25.61
N ILE A 15 25.02 10.46 26.56
CA ILE A 15 23.58 10.38 26.30
C ILE A 15 23.15 11.49 25.33
N ARG A 16 23.60 12.74 25.53
CA ARG A 16 23.28 13.86 24.64
C ARG A 16 23.74 13.59 23.20
N THR A 17 24.98 13.15 23.00
CA THR A 17 25.51 12.85 21.66
C THR A 17 24.66 11.79 20.96
N ASN A 18 24.33 10.70 21.66
CA ASN A 18 23.48 9.63 21.09
C ASN A 18 22.06 10.13 20.76
N PHE A 19 21.45 10.93 21.63
CA PHE A 19 20.10 11.44 21.42
C PHE A 19 20.04 12.48 20.29
N THR A 20 21.04 13.35 20.16
CA THR A 20 21.13 14.29 19.04
C THR A 20 21.23 13.55 17.71
N ALA A 21 22.13 12.55 17.59
CA ALA A 21 22.26 11.76 16.36
C ALA A 21 20.96 11.03 15.99
N LYS A 22 20.27 10.44 16.99
CA LYS A 22 18.99 9.79 16.80
C LYS A 22 17.89 10.77 16.39
N TYR A 23 17.85 11.96 16.98
CA TYR A 23 16.89 13.00 16.64
C TYR A 23 17.05 13.48 15.20
N GLU A 24 18.28 13.71 14.75
CA GLU A 24 18.59 14.12 13.38
C GLU A 24 18.20 13.03 12.36
N ALA A 25 18.52 11.77 12.66
CA ALA A 25 18.12 10.63 11.82
C ALA A 25 16.58 10.54 11.71
N ARG A 26 15.87 10.74 12.82
CA ARG A 26 14.40 10.75 12.87
C ARG A 26 13.80 11.89 12.02
N ASP A 27 14.30 13.12 12.16
CA ASP A 27 13.75 14.26 11.40
C ASP A 27 13.94 14.09 9.88
N LYS A 28 15.11 13.58 9.48
CA LYS A 28 15.38 13.22 8.09
C LYS A 28 14.44 12.12 7.59
N ALA A 29 14.25 11.07 8.39
CA ALA A 29 13.37 9.95 8.04
C ALA A 29 11.90 10.39 7.87
N ILE A 30 11.39 11.30 8.71
CA ILE A 30 10.04 11.86 8.57
C ILE A 30 9.87 12.60 7.25
N LYS A 31 10.81 13.47 6.90
CA LYS A 31 10.77 14.26 5.65
C LYS A 31 10.79 13.35 4.43
N SER A 32 11.72 12.40 4.39
CA SER A 32 11.83 11.42 3.31
C SER A 32 10.62 10.49 3.22
N SER A 33 10.04 10.06 4.34
CA SER A 33 8.83 9.23 4.34
C SER A 33 7.65 9.95 3.67
N ARG A 34 7.46 11.25 3.96
CA ARG A 34 6.42 12.07 3.30
C ARG A 34 6.66 12.21 1.80
N GLU A 35 7.91 12.36 1.39
CA GLU A 35 8.29 12.42 -0.02
C GLU A 35 7.99 11.10 -0.74
N ALA A 36 8.33 9.96 -0.11
CA ALA A 36 7.99 8.63 -0.64
C ALA A 36 6.47 8.46 -0.82
N ILE A 37 5.67 8.85 0.17
CA ILE A 37 4.20 8.80 0.08
C ILE A 37 3.69 9.64 -1.10
N PHE A 38 4.25 10.83 -1.32
CA PHE A 38 3.87 11.67 -2.46
C PHE A 38 4.18 10.99 -3.81
N GLN A 39 5.33 10.30 -3.91
CA GLN A 39 5.68 9.52 -5.10
C GLN A 39 4.73 8.33 -5.29
N CYS A 40 4.34 7.64 -4.22
CA CYS A 40 3.38 6.53 -4.26
C CYS A 40 2.01 6.99 -4.77
N ALA A 41 1.46 8.07 -4.22
CA ALA A 41 0.19 8.64 -4.67
C ALA A 41 0.25 9.09 -6.14
N SER A 42 1.40 9.61 -6.60
CA SER A 42 1.60 9.98 -8.00
C SER A 42 1.70 8.76 -8.91
N SER A 43 2.34 7.68 -8.45
CA SER A 43 2.41 6.40 -9.15
C SER A 43 1.01 5.80 -9.36
N ILE A 44 0.19 5.71 -8.31
CA ILE A 44 -1.18 5.20 -8.39
C ILE A 44 -2.01 6.00 -9.40
N ARG A 45 -1.92 7.34 -9.34
CA ARG A 45 -2.63 8.21 -10.31
C ARG A 45 -2.17 7.98 -11.75
N ALA A 46 -0.88 7.76 -11.99
CA ALA A 46 -0.35 7.45 -13.31
C ALA A 46 -0.82 6.07 -13.79
N ALA A 47 -0.84 5.07 -12.90
CA ALA A 47 -1.30 3.72 -13.20
C ALA A 47 -2.77 3.70 -13.65
N HIS A 48 -3.64 4.47 -12.98
CA HIS A 48 -5.06 4.61 -13.39
C HIS A 48 -5.25 5.33 -14.72
N ARG A 49 -4.30 6.18 -15.14
CA ARG A 49 -4.33 6.81 -16.48
C ARG A 49 -3.75 5.92 -17.58
N GLY A 50 -3.29 4.71 -17.26
CA GLY A 50 -2.58 3.83 -18.19
C GLY A 50 -1.14 4.26 -18.48
N GLU A 51 -0.60 5.24 -17.73
CA GLU A 51 0.77 5.74 -17.89
C GLU A 51 1.75 4.83 -17.12
N TYR A 52 1.83 3.55 -17.49
CA TYR A 52 2.50 2.52 -16.69
C TYR A 52 4.02 2.74 -16.54
N GLU A 53 4.70 3.23 -17.57
CA GLU A 53 6.14 3.53 -17.47
C GLU A 53 6.40 4.69 -16.49
N LEU A 54 5.55 5.71 -16.50
CA LEU A 54 5.63 6.80 -15.53
C LEU A 54 5.35 6.28 -14.11
N ALA A 55 4.28 5.50 -13.92
CA ALA A 55 3.98 4.88 -12.64
C ALA A 55 5.15 4.04 -12.11
N LYS A 56 5.77 3.23 -12.96
CA LYS A 56 6.95 2.42 -12.62
C LYS A 56 8.14 3.28 -12.19
N SER A 57 8.41 4.38 -12.89
CA SER A 57 9.48 5.32 -12.51
C SER A 57 9.22 5.99 -11.16
N LEU A 58 7.97 6.40 -10.89
CA LEU A 58 7.56 7.02 -9.63
C LEU A 58 7.65 6.02 -8.46
N ALA A 59 7.21 4.77 -8.68
CA ALA A 59 7.35 3.70 -7.70
C ALA A 59 8.83 3.39 -7.40
N ARG A 60 9.70 3.40 -8.42
CA ARG A 60 11.15 3.25 -8.22
C ARG A 60 11.73 4.41 -7.40
N ALA A 61 11.33 5.65 -7.68
CA ALA A 61 11.76 6.81 -6.89
C ALA A 61 11.32 6.68 -5.41
N ALA A 62 10.09 6.23 -5.16
CA ALA A 62 9.63 5.94 -3.80
C ALA A 62 10.49 4.87 -3.10
N LYS A 63 10.83 3.78 -3.81
CA LYS A 63 11.72 2.73 -3.30
C LYS A 63 13.09 3.27 -2.91
N GLU A 64 13.71 4.06 -3.77
CA GLU A 64 15.03 4.65 -3.50
C GLU A 64 15.01 5.57 -2.28
N ILE A 65 13.92 6.30 -2.06
CA ILE A 65 13.73 7.13 -0.87
C ILE A 65 13.58 6.25 0.37
N LEU A 66 12.76 5.20 0.32
CA LEU A 66 12.58 4.26 1.43
C LEU A 66 13.87 3.51 1.79
N ASP A 67 14.68 3.16 0.81
CA ASP A 67 15.99 2.53 1.06
C ASP A 67 16.94 3.47 1.79
N LYS A 68 16.93 4.77 1.44
CA LYS A 68 17.68 5.80 2.18
C LYS A 68 17.15 5.98 3.60
N VAL A 69 15.83 5.89 3.80
CA VAL A 69 15.21 5.94 5.14
C VAL A 69 15.67 4.74 5.96
N ASN A 70 15.52 3.52 5.43
CA ASN A 70 15.92 2.28 6.09
C ASN A 70 17.41 2.29 6.45
N ALA A 71 18.29 2.77 5.55
CA ALA A 71 19.72 2.90 5.83
C ALA A 71 20.00 3.95 6.92
N ALA A 72 19.32 5.10 6.91
CA ALA A 72 19.51 6.15 7.91
C ALA A 72 19.09 5.74 9.32
N ILE A 73 18.10 4.84 9.44
CA ILE A 73 17.58 4.36 10.72
C ILE A 73 18.14 2.99 11.13
N ALA A 74 19.02 2.37 10.35
CA ALA A 74 19.54 1.02 10.61
C ALA A 74 20.21 0.88 12.00
N GLY A 75 20.84 1.94 12.50
CA GLY A 75 21.42 1.97 13.86
C GLY A 75 20.43 2.27 14.99
N ASN A 76 19.15 2.46 14.66
CA ASN A 76 18.07 2.81 15.59
C ASN A 76 16.82 1.98 15.27
N GLU A 77 16.86 0.69 15.59
CA GLU A 77 15.79 -0.27 15.24
C GLU A 77 14.39 0.16 15.71
N ASP A 78 14.31 0.89 16.82
CA ASP A 78 13.04 1.42 17.33
C ASP A 78 12.40 2.44 16.38
N LEU A 79 13.19 3.14 15.56
CA LEU A 79 12.68 4.05 14.54
C LEU A 79 12.06 3.31 13.36
N ARG A 80 12.44 2.06 13.08
CA ARG A 80 11.90 1.24 11.99
C ARG A 80 10.42 0.92 12.17
N TYR A 81 9.98 0.84 13.42
CA TYR A 81 8.59 0.54 13.79
C TYR A 81 7.78 1.80 14.13
N THR A 82 8.32 2.98 13.85
CA THR A 82 7.55 4.22 14.03
C THR A 82 6.47 4.34 12.95
N GLY A 83 5.34 4.94 13.33
CA GLY A 83 4.18 5.06 12.45
C GLY A 83 4.51 5.67 11.08
N PHE A 84 5.38 6.69 11.01
CA PHE A 84 5.67 7.36 9.74
C PHE A 84 6.48 6.49 8.76
N VAL A 85 7.36 5.60 9.23
CA VAL A 85 8.08 4.66 8.35
C VAL A 85 7.13 3.55 7.90
N HIS A 86 6.32 3.04 8.83
CA HIS A 86 5.30 2.03 8.54
C HIS A 86 4.29 2.52 7.50
N ASP A 87 3.75 3.73 7.68
CA ASP A 87 2.82 4.37 6.76
C ASP A 87 3.44 4.49 5.35
N ALA A 88 4.69 4.96 5.25
CA ALA A 88 5.34 5.09 3.95
C ALA A 88 5.62 3.74 3.27
N GLN A 89 5.94 2.70 4.04
CA GLN A 89 6.09 1.34 3.50
C GLN A 89 4.75 0.76 3.03
N LYS A 90 3.67 1.04 3.77
CA LYS A 90 2.30 0.60 3.42
C LYS A 90 1.85 1.24 2.11
N GLU A 91 2.02 2.56 1.97
CA GLU A 91 1.69 3.32 0.75
C GLU A 91 2.54 2.86 -0.46
N TYR A 92 3.80 2.50 -0.22
CA TYR A 92 4.67 1.93 -1.26
C TYR A 92 4.23 0.52 -1.69
N ALA A 93 3.81 -0.31 -0.73
CA ALA A 93 3.23 -1.60 -1.03
C ALA A 93 1.94 -1.45 -1.85
N GLU A 94 1.01 -0.59 -1.42
CA GLU A 94 -0.21 -0.28 -2.17
C GLU A 94 0.09 0.15 -3.60
N ALA A 95 0.99 1.12 -3.80
CA ALA A 95 1.32 1.63 -5.13
C ALA A 95 1.94 0.56 -6.03
N SER A 96 2.82 -0.28 -5.48
CA SER A 96 3.50 -1.35 -6.22
C SER A 96 2.56 -2.49 -6.60
N ILE A 97 1.70 -2.91 -5.65
CA ILE A 97 0.69 -3.96 -5.85
C ILE A 97 -0.37 -3.48 -6.86
N THR A 98 -0.87 -2.26 -6.67
CA THR A 98 -1.85 -1.66 -7.59
C THR A 98 -1.29 -1.61 -9.01
N LEU A 99 -0.07 -1.07 -9.19
CA LEU A 99 0.58 -1.02 -10.49
C LEU A 99 0.71 -2.41 -11.13
N ALA A 100 1.15 -3.42 -10.36
CA ALA A 100 1.28 -4.78 -10.86
C ALA A 100 -0.06 -5.33 -11.35
N LEU A 101 -1.10 -5.26 -10.53
CA LEU A 101 -2.41 -5.83 -10.85
C LEU A 101 -3.10 -5.13 -12.03
N VAL A 102 -3.11 -3.79 -12.05
CA VAL A 102 -3.74 -3.05 -13.16
C VAL A 102 -3.01 -3.26 -14.48
N SER A 103 -1.69 -3.48 -14.46
CA SER A 103 -0.88 -3.76 -15.65
C SER A 103 -0.77 -5.26 -15.99
N GLY A 104 -1.50 -6.13 -15.27
CA GLY A 104 -1.52 -7.57 -15.53
C GLY A 104 -0.21 -8.29 -15.22
N GLN A 105 0.59 -7.76 -14.30
CA GLN A 105 1.84 -8.34 -13.83
C GLN A 105 1.65 -9.09 -12.50
N PRO A 106 2.53 -10.05 -12.18
CA PRO A 106 2.52 -10.72 -10.87
C PRO A 106 2.68 -9.72 -9.72
N ILE A 107 1.96 -9.97 -8.61
CA ILE A 107 2.10 -9.16 -7.39
C ILE A 107 3.50 -9.38 -6.80
N PRO A 108 4.26 -8.31 -6.49
CA PRO A 108 5.57 -8.45 -5.84
C PRO A 108 5.44 -8.91 -4.39
N GLY A 109 6.39 -9.71 -3.90
CA GLY A 109 6.42 -10.14 -2.51
C GLY A 109 6.89 -9.04 -1.54
N PRO A 110 6.60 -9.16 -0.24
CA PRO A 110 7.05 -8.17 0.75
C PRO A 110 8.56 -8.02 0.82
N ASP A 111 9.29 -9.14 0.67
CA ASP A 111 10.76 -9.15 0.71
C ASP A 111 11.36 -8.47 -0.53
N ASP A 112 10.76 -8.67 -1.71
CA ASP A 112 11.16 -7.98 -2.95
C ASP A 112 10.96 -6.46 -2.83
N LEU A 113 9.90 -6.04 -2.14
CA LEU A 113 9.61 -4.65 -1.86
C LEU A 113 10.44 -4.07 -0.70
N GLY A 114 11.08 -4.91 0.12
CA GLY A 114 11.84 -4.48 1.29
C GLY A 114 11.00 -3.79 2.36
N VAL A 115 9.72 -4.18 2.48
CA VAL A 115 8.77 -3.62 3.47
C VAL A 115 8.47 -4.62 4.58
N VAL A 116 8.07 -4.14 5.75
CA VAL A 116 7.63 -5.03 6.83
C VAL A 116 6.30 -5.71 6.49
N TYR A 117 6.09 -6.94 6.96
CA TYR A 117 4.90 -7.74 6.61
C TYR A 117 3.58 -7.07 7.01
N SER A 118 3.53 -6.37 8.15
CA SER A 118 2.33 -5.64 8.56
C SER A 118 2.01 -4.49 7.60
N ALA A 119 3.02 -3.76 7.11
CA ALA A 119 2.82 -2.69 6.12
C ALA A 119 2.37 -3.27 4.78
N TYR A 120 2.97 -4.40 4.35
CA TYR A 120 2.57 -5.11 3.14
C TYR A 120 1.11 -5.56 3.17
N LEU A 121 0.68 -6.22 4.25
CA LEU A 121 -0.69 -6.72 4.38
C LEU A 121 -1.73 -5.58 4.37
N ASN A 122 -1.41 -4.46 5.01
CA ASN A 122 -2.29 -3.30 4.97
C ASN A 122 -2.29 -2.63 3.58
N GLY A 123 -1.13 -2.49 2.94
CA GLY A 123 -1.04 -1.96 1.57
C GLY A 123 -1.73 -2.85 0.53
N LEU A 124 -1.71 -4.17 0.72
CA LEU A 124 -2.47 -5.13 -0.08
C LEU A 124 -3.99 -4.90 0.05
N GLY A 125 -4.46 -4.63 1.27
CA GLY A 125 -5.86 -4.28 1.51
C GLY A 125 -6.25 -2.93 0.92
N GLU A 126 -5.41 -1.91 1.02
CA GLU A 126 -5.65 -0.60 0.38
C GLU A 126 -5.64 -0.70 -1.15
N ALA A 127 -4.77 -1.54 -1.72
CA ALA A 127 -4.76 -1.82 -3.15
C ALA A 127 -6.08 -2.41 -3.65
N ALA A 128 -6.81 -3.19 -2.84
CA ALA A 128 -8.16 -3.64 -3.21
C ALA A 128 -9.16 -2.48 -3.39
N GLY A 129 -8.98 -1.37 -2.68
CA GLY A 129 -9.69 -0.12 -2.90
C GLY A 129 -9.40 0.50 -4.27
N GLU A 130 -8.12 0.54 -4.65
CA GLU A 130 -7.70 1.00 -5.97
C GLU A 130 -8.14 0.05 -7.10
N LEU A 131 -8.21 -1.26 -6.85
CA LEU A 131 -8.81 -2.22 -7.78
C LEU A 131 -10.29 -1.95 -8.01
N ARG A 132 -11.06 -1.55 -6.98
CA ARG A 132 -12.46 -1.12 -7.19
C ARG A 132 -12.53 0.09 -8.12
N ARG A 133 -11.65 1.08 -7.93
CA ARG A 133 -11.59 2.24 -8.82
C ARG A 133 -11.32 1.80 -10.26
N HIS A 134 -10.30 0.96 -10.45
CA HIS A 134 -9.94 0.44 -11.76
C HIS A 134 -11.11 -0.35 -12.39
N LEU A 135 -11.77 -1.22 -11.61
CA LEU A 135 -12.94 -1.99 -12.05
C LEU A 135 -14.07 -1.08 -12.55
N LEU A 136 -14.36 0.02 -11.85
CA LEU A 136 -15.40 0.96 -12.28
C LEU A 136 -15.02 1.68 -13.59
N ASP A 137 -13.75 2.05 -13.74
CA ASP A 137 -13.26 2.68 -14.98
C ASP A 137 -13.27 1.69 -16.15
N THR A 138 -12.86 0.44 -15.94
CA THR A 138 -12.95 -0.66 -16.93
C THR A 138 -14.40 -1.02 -17.27
N MET A 139 -15.32 -0.94 -16.30
CA MET A 139 -16.74 -1.17 -16.57
C MET A 139 -17.30 -0.11 -17.51
N ARG A 140 -16.84 1.15 -17.38
CA ARG A 140 -17.22 2.25 -18.27
C ARG A 140 -16.68 2.09 -19.69
N SER A 141 -15.56 1.40 -19.90
CA SER A 141 -15.06 1.05 -21.24
C SER A 141 -15.76 -0.16 -21.85
N GLY A 142 -16.63 -0.86 -21.10
CA GLY A 142 -17.42 -2.00 -21.56
C GLY A 142 -16.68 -3.35 -21.52
N GLU A 143 -15.47 -3.38 -20.97
CA GLU A 143 -14.56 -4.52 -20.89
C GLU A 143 -14.93 -5.49 -19.74
N MET A 144 -16.11 -6.11 -19.86
CA MET A 144 -16.70 -6.91 -18.77
C MET A 144 -15.85 -8.10 -18.31
N ALA A 145 -15.13 -8.77 -19.22
CA ALA A 145 -14.25 -9.89 -18.85
C ALA A 145 -13.12 -9.42 -17.92
N ARG A 146 -12.53 -8.27 -18.22
CA ARG A 146 -11.49 -7.67 -17.36
C ARG A 146 -12.05 -7.26 -15.99
N CYS A 147 -13.30 -6.80 -15.92
CA CYS A 147 -13.95 -6.53 -14.64
C CYS A 147 -14.10 -7.78 -13.76
N GLU A 148 -14.42 -8.95 -14.36
CA GLU A 148 -14.47 -10.22 -13.63
C GLU A 148 -13.09 -10.63 -13.12
N ASP A 149 -12.03 -10.48 -13.92
CA ASP A 149 -10.65 -10.74 -13.50
C ASP A 149 -10.26 -9.86 -12.29
N ILE A 150 -10.56 -8.56 -12.35
CA ILE A 150 -10.26 -7.63 -11.25
C ILE A 150 -11.04 -8.01 -9.99
N LEU A 151 -12.32 -8.38 -10.13
CA LEU A 151 -13.12 -8.81 -8.99
C LEU A 151 -12.58 -10.10 -8.36
N GLY A 152 -12.06 -11.03 -9.18
CA GLY A 152 -11.36 -12.23 -8.71
C GLY A 152 -10.12 -11.89 -7.89
N MET A 153 -9.28 -10.98 -8.38
CA MET A 153 -8.09 -10.51 -7.64
C MET A 153 -8.46 -9.89 -6.28
N MET A 154 -9.56 -9.12 -6.23
CA MET A 154 -10.05 -8.55 -4.96
C MET A 154 -10.52 -9.64 -3.98
N ASP A 155 -11.15 -10.71 -4.48
CA ASP A 155 -11.61 -11.85 -3.68
C ASP A 155 -10.44 -12.67 -3.13
N ASP A 156 -9.39 -12.89 -3.94
CA ASP A 156 -8.15 -13.54 -3.53
C ASP A 156 -7.45 -12.75 -2.41
N ILE A 157 -7.36 -11.43 -2.56
CA ILE A 157 -6.82 -10.54 -1.51
C ILE A 157 -7.63 -10.70 -0.22
N TYR A 158 -8.95 -10.58 -0.30
CA TYR A 158 -9.82 -10.70 0.87
C TYR A 158 -9.66 -12.06 1.56
N SER A 159 -9.63 -13.14 0.76
CA SER A 159 -9.48 -14.51 1.24
C SER A 159 -8.17 -14.69 2.00
N LEU A 160 -7.06 -14.15 1.49
CA LEU A 160 -5.78 -14.15 2.20
C LEU A 160 -5.86 -13.38 3.53
N LEU A 161 -6.36 -12.13 3.50
CA LEU A 161 -6.36 -11.27 4.68
C LEU A 161 -7.18 -11.86 5.85
N VAL A 162 -8.29 -12.53 5.55
CA VAL A 162 -9.13 -13.21 6.57
C VAL A 162 -8.40 -14.35 7.28
N THR A 163 -7.42 -14.98 6.64
CA THR A 163 -6.65 -16.09 7.27
C THR A 163 -5.61 -15.61 8.29
N ILE A 164 -5.31 -14.30 8.32
CA ILE A 164 -4.29 -13.74 9.21
C ILE A 164 -4.91 -13.38 10.57
N ASP A 165 -5.09 -14.39 11.42
CA ASP A 165 -5.66 -14.24 12.77
C ASP A 165 -4.57 -14.00 13.83
N PHE A 166 -4.08 -12.76 13.89
CA PHE A 166 -3.08 -12.33 14.86
C PHE A 166 -3.47 -10.99 15.53
N PRO A 167 -3.01 -10.72 16.76
CA PRO A 167 -3.26 -9.45 17.45
C PRO A 167 -2.90 -8.21 16.63
N ASP A 168 -3.71 -7.16 16.75
CA ASP A 168 -3.52 -5.88 16.04
C ASP A 168 -2.14 -5.25 16.25
N ALA A 169 -1.52 -5.49 17.42
CA ALA A 169 -0.18 -5.02 17.73
C ALA A 169 0.90 -5.61 16.80
N MET A 170 0.67 -6.79 16.23
CA MET A 170 1.57 -7.41 15.24
C MET A 170 1.17 -7.05 13.81
N THR A 171 -0.13 -6.99 13.52
CA THR A 171 -0.63 -6.81 12.15
C THR A 171 -0.78 -5.35 11.73
N GLY A 172 -0.66 -4.41 12.67
CA GLY A 172 -0.80 -2.97 12.39
C GLY A 172 -2.25 -2.56 12.11
N GLY A 173 -3.23 -3.19 12.75
CA GLY A 173 -4.64 -2.87 12.57
C GLY A 173 -5.31 -3.53 11.36
N LEU A 174 -4.74 -4.63 10.87
CA LEU A 174 -5.18 -5.34 9.67
C LEU A 174 -6.66 -5.72 9.68
N LYS A 175 -7.25 -5.98 10.85
CA LYS A 175 -8.67 -6.30 10.98
C LYS A 175 -9.57 -5.22 10.38
N ARG A 176 -9.25 -3.94 10.62
CA ARG A 176 -10.01 -2.81 10.07
C ARG A 176 -9.89 -2.74 8.56
N THR A 177 -8.68 -2.98 8.05
CA THR A 177 -8.40 -3.03 6.62
C THR A 177 -9.16 -4.18 5.95
N THR A 178 -9.18 -5.35 6.58
CA THR A 178 -9.93 -6.54 6.10
C THR A 178 -11.43 -6.28 6.03
N ASP A 179 -12.00 -5.60 7.03
CA ASP A 179 -13.40 -5.18 7.03
C ASP A 179 -13.71 -4.16 5.92
N MET A 180 -12.78 -3.23 5.66
CA MET A 180 -12.89 -2.29 4.54
C MET A 180 -12.88 -3.03 3.20
N VAL A 181 -11.94 -3.96 3.00
CA VAL A 181 -11.82 -4.78 1.79
C VAL A 181 -13.10 -5.57 1.54
N ARG A 182 -13.68 -6.20 2.57
CA ARG A 182 -14.98 -6.89 2.47
C ARG A 182 -16.08 -5.96 1.94
N GLY A 183 -16.23 -4.79 2.54
CA GLY A 183 -17.26 -3.83 2.11
C GLY A 183 -17.05 -3.31 0.69
N VAL A 184 -15.80 -3.13 0.26
CA VAL A 184 -15.44 -2.72 -1.09
C VAL A 184 -15.72 -3.84 -2.10
N LEU A 185 -15.35 -5.08 -1.77
CA LEU A 185 -15.58 -6.27 -2.58
C LEU A 185 -17.07 -6.55 -2.81
N GLU A 186 -17.87 -6.53 -1.73
CA GLU A 186 -19.32 -6.75 -1.80
C GLU A 186 -20.01 -5.71 -2.70
N LYS A 187 -19.64 -4.43 -2.56
CA LYS A 187 -20.16 -3.36 -3.42
C LYS A 187 -19.74 -3.56 -4.88
N SER A 188 -18.48 -3.88 -5.14
CA SER A 188 -17.98 -4.09 -6.50
C SER A 188 -18.67 -5.26 -7.20
N ARG A 189 -18.92 -6.35 -6.46
CA ARG A 189 -19.70 -7.49 -6.94
C ARG A 189 -21.13 -7.09 -7.30
N GLY A 190 -21.77 -6.28 -6.45
CA GLY A 190 -23.11 -5.73 -6.72
C GLY A 190 -23.15 -4.89 -7.99
N ASP A 191 -22.25 -3.91 -8.10
CA ASP A 191 -22.16 -3.00 -9.26
C ASP A 191 -21.93 -3.78 -10.56
N LEU A 192 -20.99 -4.73 -10.57
CA LEU A 192 -20.69 -5.55 -11.75
C LEU A 192 -21.87 -6.42 -12.15
N THR A 193 -22.57 -7.02 -11.18
CA THR A 193 -23.75 -7.85 -11.45
C THR A 193 -24.84 -7.04 -12.14
N VAL A 194 -25.10 -5.82 -11.67
CA VAL A 194 -26.10 -4.93 -12.29
C VAL A 194 -25.71 -4.59 -13.73
N ALA A 195 -24.45 -4.19 -13.95
CA ALA A 195 -23.96 -3.85 -15.29
C ALA A 195 -24.02 -5.03 -16.27
N LEU A 196 -23.67 -6.24 -15.83
CA LEU A 196 -23.78 -7.46 -16.63
C LEU A 196 -25.23 -7.76 -17.02
N ARG A 197 -26.19 -7.62 -16.09
CA ARG A 197 -27.61 -7.83 -16.38
C ARG A 197 -28.17 -6.79 -17.33
N GLN A 198 -27.77 -5.54 -17.21
CA GLN A 198 -28.14 -4.47 -18.14
C GLN A 198 -27.63 -4.77 -19.55
N LYS A 199 -26.35 -5.13 -19.71
CA LYS A 199 -25.76 -5.51 -21.01
C LYS A 199 -26.47 -6.72 -21.65
N GLN A 200 -26.85 -7.72 -20.85
CA GLN A 200 -27.63 -8.86 -21.31
C GLN A 200 -29.04 -8.47 -21.76
N LEU A 201 -29.66 -7.51 -21.10
CA LEU A 201 -30.98 -7.00 -21.48
C LEU A 201 -30.91 -6.19 -22.78
N GLU A 202 -29.94 -5.29 -22.92
CA GLU A 202 -29.67 -4.52 -24.14
C GLU A 202 -29.52 -5.45 -25.34
N ALA A 203 -28.65 -6.47 -25.24
CA ALA A 203 -28.45 -7.44 -26.31
C ALA A 203 -29.73 -8.21 -26.70
N LYS A 204 -30.63 -8.48 -25.75
CA LYS A 204 -31.93 -9.12 -26.01
C LYS A 204 -32.91 -8.16 -26.69
N LEU A 205 -32.90 -6.88 -26.33
CA LEU A 205 -33.74 -5.85 -26.95
C LEU A 205 -33.31 -5.59 -28.39
N ASP A 206 -32.00 -5.51 -28.65
CA ASP A 206 -31.46 -5.37 -30.02
C ASP A 206 -31.84 -6.56 -30.89
N ALA A 207 -31.74 -7.78 -30.35
CA ALA A 207 -32.17 -9.00 -31.05
C ALA A 207 -33.69 -9.05 -31.29
N PHE A 208 -34.49 -8.35 -30.48
CA PHE A 208 -35.94 -8.27 -30.63
C PHE A 208 -36.36 -7.19 -31.64
N GLY A 209 -35.73 -6.01 -31.61
CA GLY A 209 -36.02 -4.88 -32.50
C GLY A 209 -35.38 -4.98 -33.90
N GLY A 210 -34.46 -5.93 -34.10
CA GLY A 210 -33.93 -6.31 -35.42
C GLY A 210 -34.82 -7.28 -36.21
N LYS A 211 -36.03 -7.58 -35.73
CA LYS A 211 -37.12 -8.22 -36.47
C LYS A 211 -38.16 -7.18 -36.87
#